data_AF-A0A1C4PDH2-F1
#
_entry.id   AF-A0A1C4PDH2-F1
#
_cell.length_a   1.000
_cell.length_b   1.000
_cell.length_c   1.000
_cell.angle_alpha   90.00
_cell.angle_beta   90.00
_cell.angle_gamma   90.00
#
_symmetry.space_group_name_H-M   'P 1'
#
loop_
_entity.id
_entity.type
_entity.pdbx_description
1 polymer ?
#
loop_
_entity_poly.entity_id
_entity_poly.type
_entity_poly.pdbx_seq_one_letter_code
_entity_poly.pdbx_strand_id
1 'polypeptide(L)'
;MEAASGRLRATPDMAARTRGELAALVKKGLRYQGIGIGYAKARVDVEVTSVDVTDQAATLRLTDHTRLCFVFTPQEIEDGSPECEEASLPRTMTFAREADGTWLLSSDTVDEAGGPLPTTEVDEARFDAAA
;
A
#
# COMPACT_ATOMS: atom_id res chain seq x y z
N MET A 1 -26.93 -5.26 0.25
CA MET A 1 -25.70 -4.52 -0.05
C MET A 1 -24.83 -5.46 -0.86
N GLU A 2 -24.90 -5.36 -2.19
CA GLU A 2 -24.08 -6.19 -3.07
C GLU A 2 -22.62 -5.78 -2.91
N ALA A 3 -21.76 -6.73 -2.54
CA ALA A 3 -20.33 -6.56 -2.68
C ALA A 3 -20.04 -6.58 -4.19
N ALA A 4 -19.77 -5.41 -4.77
CA ALA A 4 -19.26 -5.30 -6.11
C ALA A 4 -17.87 -5.96 -6.16
N SER A 5 -17.84 -7.27 -6.41
CA SER A 5 -16.62 -8.05 -6.63
C SER A 5 -16.11 -7.84 -8.06
N GLY A 6 -16.05 -6.58 -8.48
CA GLY A 6 -15.53 -6.18 -9.78
C GLY A 6 -14.01 -6.22 -9.74
N ARG A 7 -13.39 -7.04 -10.60
CA ARG A 7 -11.96 -6.89 -10.91
C ARG A 7 -11.73 -5.45 -11.34
N LEU A 8 -10.95 -4.71 -10.54
CA LEU A 8 -10.48 -3.38 -10.88
C LEU A 8 -9.80 -3.44 -12.26
N ARG A 9 -10.36 -2.74 -13.24
CA ARG A 9 -9.73 -2.58 -14.56
C ARG A 9 -8.90 -1.30 -14.53
N ALA A 10 -7.77 -1.31 -15.22
CA ALA A 10 -6.84 -0.20 -15.29
C ALA A 10 -6.62 0.19 -16.74
N THR A 11 -6.25 1.45 -16.99
CA THR A 11 -5.78 1.88 -18.30
C THR A 11 -4.52 1.09 -18.69
N PRO A 12 -4.20 0.97 -20.00
CA PRO A 12 -3.00 0.26 -20.43
C PRO A 12 -1.71 0.74 -19.75
N ASP A 13 -1.57 2.05 -19.57
CA ASP A 13 -0.42 2.67 -18.91
C ASP A 13 -0.35 2.31 -17.43
N MET A 14 -1.48 2.41 -16.71
CA MET A 14 -1.54 2.04 -15.30
C MET A 14 -1.28 0.53 -15.12
N ALA A 15 -1.81 -0.32 -16.00
CA ALA A 15 -1.55 -1.75 -15.98
C ALA A 15 -0.07 -2.09 -16.28
N ALA A 16 0.60 -1.33 -17.15
CA ALA A 16 2.03 -1.47 -17.40
C ALA A 16 2.85 -1.05 -16.16
N ARG A 17 2.51 0.09 -15.55
CA ARG A 17 3.13 0.59 -14.31
C ARG A 17 3.00 -0.41 -13.18
N THR A 18 1.79 -0.87 -12.85
CA THR A 18 1.55 -1.84 -11.76
C THR A 18 2.32 -3.14 -11.97
N ARG A 19 2.44 -3.63 -13.21
CA ARG A 19 3.25 -4.82 -13.50
C ARG A 19 4.73 -4.58 -13.23
N GLY A 20 5.25 -3.40 -13.58
CA GLY A 20 6.63 -3.00 -13.28
C GLY A 20 6.89 -2.91 -11.78
N GLU A 21 6.00 -2.24 -11.04
CA GLU A 21 6.07 -2.11 -9.57
C GLU A 21 5.99 -3.47 -8.88
N LEU A 22 5.07 -4.35 -9.31
CA LEU A 22 4.98 -5.72 -8.76
C LEU A 22 6.25 -6.53 -9.05
N ALA A 23 6.82 -6.41 -10.25
CA ALA A 23 8.07 -7.10 -10.59
C ALA A 23 9.25 -6.57 -9.74
N ALA A 24 9.30 -5.26 -9.46
CA ALA A 24 10.28 -4.68 -8.56
C ALA A 24 10.08 -5.18 -7.12
N LEU A 25 8.84 -5.25 -6.65
CA LEU A 25 8.50 -5.78 -5.32
C LEU A 25 8.92 -7.24 -5.16
N VAL A 26 8.69 -8.08 -6.17
CA VAL A 26 9.15 -9.48 -6.17
C VAL A 26 10.67 -9.56 -6.05
N LYS A 27 11.41 -8.74 -6.81
CA LYS A 27 12.88 -8.69 -6.70
C LYS A 27 13.34 -8.27 -5.31
N LYS A 28 12.70 -7.27 -4.70
CA LYS A 28 12.97 -6.85 -3.31
C LYS A 28 12.67 -7.99 -2.33
N GLY A 29 11.53 -8.65 -2.46
CA GLY A 29 11.15 -9.79 -1.61
C GLY A 29 12.14 -10.95 -1.68
N LEU A 30 12.66 -11.27 -2.87
CA LEU A 30 13.72 -12.28 -3.04
C LEU A 30 15.04 -11.84 -2.39
N ARG A 31 15.42 -10.57 -2.50
CA ARG A 31 16.61 -10.02 -1.84
C ARG A 31 16.50 -10.09 -0.32
N TYR A 32 15.30 -9.88 0.21
CA TYR A 32 15.04 -9.91 1.65
C TYR A 32 14.61 -11.29 2.16
N GLN A 33 14.65 -12.31 1.30
CA GLN A 33 14.26 -13.67 1.68
C GLN A 33 15.20 -14.18 2.78
N GLY A 34 14.60 -14.57 3.92
CA GLY A 34 15.34 -15.05 5.09
C GLY A 34 15.74 -13.96 6.10
N ILE A 35 15.47 -12.68 5.82
CA ILE A 35 15.59 -11.62 6.81
C ILE A 35 14.40 -11.68 7.77
N GLY A 36 14.67 -12.00 9.03
CA GLY A 36 13.67 -11.94 10.09
C GLY A 36 13.39 -10.49 10.47
N ILE A 37 12.40 -9.86 9.84
CA ILE A 37 11.99 -8.47 10.12
C ILE A 37 11.06 -8.34 11.34
N GLY A 38 10.85 -9.42 12.11
CA GLY A 38 10.16 -9.36 13.40
C GLY A 38 8.63 -9.25 13.36
N TYR A 39 8.02 -9.17 12.18
CA TYR A 39 6.56 -9.05 12.03
C TYR A 39 5.86 -10.39 11.84
N ALA A 40 4.77 -10.59 12.57
CA ALA A 40 3.90 -11.76 12.47
C ALA A 40 2.71 -11.52 11.53
N LYS A 41 2.27 -10.26 11.43
CA LYS A 41 1.00 -9.90 10.80
C LYS A 41 1.05 -8.47 10.27
N ALA A 42 0.52 -8.27 9.08
CA ALA A 42 0.15 -6.95 8.57
C ALA A 42 -1.38 -6.82 8.54
N ARG A 43 -1.89 -5.62 8.86
CA ARG A 43 -3.28 -5.22 8.63
C ARG A 43 -3.28 -3.88 7.91
N VAL A 44 -4.20 -3.71 6.98
CA VAL A 44 -4.44 -2.43 6.30
C VAL A 44 -5.92 -2.13 6.40
N ASP A 45 -6.24 -1.01 7.03
CA ASP A 45 -7.58 -0.45 7.12
C ASP A 45 -7.65 0.76 6.16
N VAL A 46 -8.66 0.82 5.29
CA VAL A 46 -8.79 1.88 4.29
C VAL A 46 -9.89 2.85 4.70
N GLU A 47 -9.54 4.12 4.86
CA GLU A 47 -10.49 5.21 5.10
C GLU A 47 -10.66 6.04 3.83
N VAL A 48 -11.89 6.15 3.32
CA VAL A 48 -12.19 7.06 2.20
C VAL A 48 -12.49 8.45 2.74
N THR A 49 -11.70 9.44 2.33
CA THR A 49 -11.80 10.82 2.83
C THR A 49 -12.62 11.71 1.90
N SER A 50 -12.52 11.54 0.57
CA SER A 50 -13.39 12.24 -0.37
C SER A 50 -13.59 11.49 -1.68
N VAL A 51 -14.71 11.80 -2.34
CA VAL A 51 -15.06 11.29 -3.67
C VAL A 51 -15.56 12.44 -4.53
N ASP A 52 -14.94 12.65 -5.68
CA ASP A 52 -15.31 13.66 -6.66
C ASP A 52 -15.60 12.98 -7.99
N VAL A 53 -16.81 13.13 -8.55
CA VAL A 53 -17.21 12.48 -9.81
C VAL A 53 -17.70 13.50 -10.82
N THR A 54 -17.22 13.34 -12.05
CA THR A 54 -17.65 14.07 -13.25
C THR A 54 -18.11 13.07 -14.31
N ASP A 55 -18.60 13.55 -15.45
CA ASP A 55 -19.01 12.67 -16.55
C ASP A 55 -17.87 11.83 -17.12
N GLN A 56 -16.63 12.30 -17.02
CA GLN A 56 -15.44 11.71 -17.65
C GLN A 56 -14.45 11.11 -16.65
N ALA A 57 -14.47 11.54 -15.40
CA ALA A 57 -13.47 11.17 -14.40
C ALA A 57 -14.08 11.05 -13.00
N ALA A 58 -13.55 10.11 -12.21
CA ALA A 58 -13.80 10.01 -10.78
C ALA A 58 -12.47 10.07 -10.02
N THR A 59 -12.41 10.86 -8.96
CA THR A 59 -11.26 10.97 -8.07
C THR A 59 -11.66 10.51 -6.68
N LEU A 60 -10.87 9.58 -6.13
CA LEU A 60 -11.03 9.03 -4.80
C LEU A 60 -9.82 9.45 -3.97
N ARG A 61 -10.06 10.13 -2.84
CA ARG A 61 -9.03 10.36 -1.82
C ARG A 61 -9.28 9.42 -0.66
N LEU A 62 -8.22 8.76 -0.22
CA LEU A 62 -8.28 7.78 0.84
C LEU A 62 -6.99 7.81 1.67
N THR A 63 -7.03 7.18 2.83
CA THR A 63 -5.86 6.93 3.67
C THR A 63 -5.78 5.44 3.96
N ASP A 64 -4.62 4.85 3.67
CA ASP A 64 -4.30 3.48 4.08
C ASP A 64 -3.66 3.52 5.47
N HIS A 65 -4.36 3.01 6.48
CA HIS A 65 -3.82 2.82 7.84
C HIS A 65 -3.24 1.42 7.96
N THR A 66 -1.92 1.33 8.00
CA THR A 66 -1.19 0.07 8.08
C THR A 66 -0.76 -0.20 9.52
N ARG A 67 -0.94 -1.43 9.98
CA ARG A 67 -0.38 -1.96 11.22
C ARG A 67 0.50 -3.16 10.93
N LEU A 68 1.78 -3.08 11.30
CA LEU A 68 2.75 -4.16 11.23
C LEU A 68 2.99 -4.66 12.65
N CYS A 69 2.45 -5.84 12.98
CA CYS A 69 2.44 -6.34 14.36
C CYS A 69 3.59 -7.30 14.62
N PHE A 70 4.32 -7.04 15.71
CA PHE A 70 5.51 -7.76 16.10
C PHE A 70 5.19 -9.15 16.65
N VAL A 71 6.19 -10.04 16.63
CA VAL A 71 6.16 -11.31 17.35
C VAL A 71 6.66 -11.08 18.79
N PHE A 72 5.92 -10.32 19.60
CA PHE A 72 6.23 -10.14 21.02
C PHE A 72 5.46 -11.12 21.91
N THR A 73 6.09 -11.51 23.02
CA THR A 73 5.46 -12.29 24.09
C THR A 73 4.48 -11.41 24.87
N PRO A 74 3.46 -12.01 25.53
CA PRO A 74 2.55 -11.25 26.39
C PRO A 74 3.26 -10.44 27.49
N GLN A 75 4.36 -10.96 28.04
CA GLN A 75 5.15 -10.26 29.05
C GLN A 75 5.81 -9.00 28.46
N GLU A 76 6.39 -9.07 27.26
CA GLU A 76 6.99 -7.89 26.62
C GLU A 76 5.97 -6.78 26.34
N ILE A 77 4.73 -7.16 26.01
CA ILE A 77 3.62 -6.22 25.83
C ILE A 77 3.19 -5.63 27.17
N GLU A 78 3.06 -6.46 28.22
CA GLU A 78 2.75 -6.00 29.58
C GLU A 78 3.82 -5.06 30.14
N ASP A 79 5.08 -5.31 29.79
CA ASP A 79 6.24 -4.46 30.12
C ASP A 79 6.29 -3.16 29.28
N GLY A 80 5.35 -2.96 28.35
CA GLY A 80 5.13 -1.71 27.62
C GLY A 80 5.63 -1.70 26.17
N SER A 81 6.02 -2.83 25.60
CA SER A 81 6.41 -2.89 24.19
C SER A 81 5.18 -2.72 23.28
N PRO A 82 5.23 -1.85 22.27
CA PRO A 82 4.08 -1.65 21.37
C PRO A 82 3.82 -2.93 20.56
N GLU A 83 2.56 -3.36 20.49
CA GLU A 83 2.18 -4.57 19.76
C GLU A 83 2.42 -4.45 18.25
N CYS A 84 2.27 -3.24 17.70
CA CYS A 84 2.41 -2.98 16.27
C CYS A 84 3.10 -1.64 16.01
N GLU A 85 3.87 -1.58 14.93
CA GLU A 85 4.16 -0.33 14.25
C GLU A 85 2.94 0.10 13.44
N GLU A 86 2.65 1.40 13.43
CA GLU A 86 1.55 1.97 12.66
C GLU A 86 2.08 2.96 11.63
N ALA A 87 1.49 2.94 10.44
CA ALA A 87 1.76 3.89 9.39
C ALA A 87 0.45 4.38 8.77
N SER A 88 0.43 5.60 8.26
CA SER A 88 -0.72 6.13 7.53
C SER A 88 -0.26 6.77 6.22
N LEU A 89 -0.80 6.28 5.10
CA LEU A 89 -0.45 6.74 3.76
C LEU A 89 -1.67 7.33 3.07
N PRO A 90 -1.78 8.67 2.98
CA PRO A 90 -2.79 9.30 2.14
C PRO A 90 -2.54 9.00 0.66
N ARG A 91 -3.60 8.77 -0.09
CA ARG A 91 -3.59 8.42 -1.50
C ARG A 91 -4.67 9.14 -2.27
N THR A 92 -4.37 9.39 -3.53
CA THR A 92 -5.33 9.88 -4.52
C THR A 92 -5.36 8.90 -5.70
N MET A 93 -6.53 8.35 -5.98
CA MET A 93 -6.79 7.48 -7.12
C MET A 93 -7.69 8.21 -8.11
N THR A 94 -7.39 8.12 -9.40
CA THR A 94 -8.21 8.70 -10.47
C THR A 94 -8.64 7.61 -11.42
N PHE A 95 -9.91 7.68 -11.83
CA PHE A 95 -10.53 6.78 -12.78
C PHE A 95 -10.98 7.56 -14.01
N ALA A 96 -10.76 7.02 -15.19
CA ALA A 96 -11.29 7.53 -16.45
C ALA A 96 -12.53 6.72 -16.86
N ARG A 97 -13.54 7.40 -17.40
CA ARG A 97 -14.71 6.76 -18.00
C ARG A 97 -14.48 6.54 -19.49
N GLU A 98 -14.58 5.29 -19.91
CA GLU A 98 -14.53 4.91 -21.31
C GLU A 98 -15.86 5.21 -22.03
N ALA A 99 -15.82 5.21 -23.37
CA ALA A 99 -16.99 5.49 -24.21
C ALA A 99 -18.14 4.48 -24.00
N ASP A 100 -17.82 3.24 -23.59
CA ASP A 100 -18.80 2.21 -23.24
C ASP A 100 -19.36 2.36 -21.80
N GLY A 101 -18.92 3.38 -21.07
CA GLY A 101 -19.32 3.67 -19.70
C GLY A 101 -18.49 2.95 -18.62
N THR A 102 -17.50 2.14 -18.99
CA THR A 102 -16.60 1.44 -18.06
C THR A 102 -15.68 2.42 -17.34
N TRP A 103 -15.45 2.22 -16.05
CA TRP A 103 -14.45 2.95 -15.27
C TRP A 103 -13.13 2.19 -15.23
N LEU A 104 -12.03 2.86 -15.58
CA LEU A 104 -10.68 2.33 -15.54
C LEU A 104 -9.82 3.16 -14.58
N LEU A 105 -9.07 2.52 -13.69
CA LEU A 105 -8.03 3.20 -12.90
C LEU A 105 -6.98 3.79 -13.86
N SER A 106 -6.84 5.11 -13.86
CA SER A 106 -5.92 5.85 -14.71
C SER A 106 -4.73 6.42 -13.95
N SER A 107 -4.87 6.65 -12.64
CA SER A 107 -3.79 7.12 -11.77
C SER A 107 -3.95 6.62 -10.34
N ASP A 108 -2.83 6.38 -9.68
CA ASP A 108 -2.72 6.06 -8.26
C ASP A 108 -1.44 6.69 -7.71
N THR A 109 -1.60 7.64 -6.80
CA THR A 109 -0.51 8.43 -6.23
C THR A 109 -0.61 8.45 -4.71
N VAL A 110 0.52 8.20 -4.05
CA VAL A 110 0.70 8.29 -2.60
C VAL A 110 1.26 9.66 -2.26
N ASP A 111 0.79 10.24 -1.16
CA ASP A 111 1.44 11.38 -0.51
C ASP A 111 2.29 10.87 0.67
N GLU A 112 3.59 10.70 0.42
CA GLU A 112 4.54 10.18 1.41
C GLU A 112 4.82 11.17 2.56
N ALA A 113 4.42 12.44 2.43
CA ALA A 113 4.56 13.44 3.48
C ALA A 113 3.39 13.42 4.49
N GLY A 114 2.33 12.65 4.21
CA GLY A 114 1.02 12.81 4.83
C GLY A 114 0.74 12.02 6.11
N GLY A 115 1.69 11.24 6.65
CA GLY A 115 1.47 10.46 7.86
C GLY A 115 2.74 9.81 8.43
N PRO A 116 2.64 9.12 9.59
CA PRO A 116 3.76 8.36 10.12
C PRO A 116 4.16 7.27 9.12
N LEU A 117 5.46 7.17 8.85
CA LEU A 117 6.06 6.08 8.09
C LEU A 117 6.54 5.00 9.06
N PRO A 118 6.52 3.72 8.65
CA PRO A 118 7.05 2.65 9.50
C PRO A 118 8.54 2.91 9.77
N THR A 119 8.95 2.77 11.03
CA THR A 119 10.34 3.02 11.46
C THR A 119 11.29 1.89 11.07
N THR A 120 10.74 0.72 10.75
CA THR A 120 11.51 -0.43 10.27
C THR A 120 11.78 -0.30 8.76
N GLU A 121 12.77 0.52 8.41
CA GLU A 121 13.27 0.61 7.03
C GLU A 121 14.47 -0.33 6.83
N VAL A 122 14.48 -1.03 5.70
CA VAL A 122 15.65 -1.76 5.25
C VAL A 122 16.60 -0.75 4.59
N ASP A 123 17.76 -0.49 5.21
CA ASP A 123 18.82 0.32 4.61
C ASP A 123 19.40 -0.42 3.39
N GLU A 124 18.88 -0.09 2.20
CA GLU A 124 19.23 -0.78 0.95
C GLU A 124 20.74 -0.66 0.63
N ALA A 125 21.40 0.42 1.07
CA ALA A 125 22.84 0.61 0.85
C ALA A 125 23.70 -0.41 1.59
N ARG A 126 23.19 -1.02 2.67
CA ARG A 126 23.89 -2.09 3.41
C ARG A 126 23.82 -3.45 2.72
N PHE A 127 22.97 -3.63 1.71
CA PHE A 127 22.84 -4.88 0.96
C PHE A 127 23.78 -4.98 -0.26
N ASP A 128 24.30 -3.86 -0.75
CA ASP A 128 25.19 -3.82 -1.91
C ASP A 128 26.69 -3.99 -1.55
N ALA A 129 27.03 -4.16 -0.26
CA ALA A 129 28.42 -4.25 0.20
C ALA A 129 29.13 -5.60 -0.05
N ALA A 130 28.55 -6.48 -0.85
CA ALA A 130 29.18 -7.73 -1.28
C ALA A 130 28.86 -8.03 -2.76
N ALA A 131 29.56 -7.34 -3.66
CA ALA A 131 29.69 -7.71 -5.07
C ALA A 131 31.18 -7.75 -5.44
#